data_AF-B9E0F1-F1
#
_entry.id   AF-B9E0F1-F1
#
_cell.length_a   1.000
_cell.length_b   1.000
_cell.length_c   1.000
_cell.angle_alpha   90.00
_cell.angle_beta   90.00
_cell.angle_gamma   90.00
#
_symmetry.space_group_name_H-M   'P 1'
#
loop_
_entity.id
_entity.type
_entity.pdbx_description
1 polymer ?
#
loop_
_entity_poly.entity_id
_entity_poly.type
_entity_poly.pdbx_seq_one_letter_code
_entity_poly.pdbx_strand_id
1 'polypeptide(L)'
;MCKVKKFDCKHLTTTQRIKIEKGLMDGKSFASIARSIDKHPSTVSKEVKKYRYFPRRKDPKKVLQCAHFKSCQMRFLCQNKDCVRPCKLCYDTKLGIRQCSLICPDYQETICPKLQKAPYVCNGCLKFRRRCELQHALYSPQQADESSHDLLVSCRDGINQSPADIALLDELISPLLKQSQSLAHIYAHHSHEIPCSRRTLYNYIDRGVFTAKNIDLRRSVRYKISDAYLPCLNS
;
A
#
# COMPACT_ATOMS: atom_id res chain seq x y z
N MET A 1 -25.18 -27.88 21.51
CA MET A 1 -23.78 -27.41 21.60
C MET A 1 -23.36 -26.83 20.25
N CYS A 2 -23.07 -25.54 20.17
CA CYS A 2 -22.52 -24.92 18.96
C CYS A 2 -21.04 -25.33 18.82
N LYS A 3 -20.71 -26.18 17.86
CA LYS A 3 -19.32 -26.53 17.54
C LYS A 3 -18.58 -25.25 17.12
N VAL A 4 -17.58 -24.83 17.90
CA VAL A 4 -16.70 -23.71 17.54
C VAL A 4 -15.86 -24.17 16.34
N LYS A 5 -16.23 -23.73 15.13
CA LYS A 5 -15.41 -23.97 13.94
C LYS A 5 -14.09 -23.21 14.08
N LYS A 6 -12.97 -23.94 14.02
CA LYS A 6 -11.62 -23.37 14.04
C LYS A 6 -11.27 -22.93 12.62
N PHE A 7 -11.11 -21.63 12.39
CA PHE A 7 -10.72 -21.08 11.10
C PHE A 7 -9.20 -20.90 11.02
N ASP A 8 -8.62 -21.17 9.85
CA ASP A 8 -7.19 -20.99 9.61
C ASP A 8 -6.81 -19.49 9.59
N CYS A 9 -5.75 -19.13 10.31
CA CYS A 9 -5.19 -17.77 10.39
C CYS A 9 -4.33 -17.37 9.18
N LYS A 10 -4.18 -18.24 8.16
CA LYS A 10 -3.47 -17.90 6.92
C LYS A 10 -4.15 -16.79 6.12
N HIS A 11 -3.33 -16.05 5.38
CA HIS A 11 -3.77 -15.05 4.41
C HIS A 11 -4.72 -15.65 3.36
N LEU A 12 -5.58 -14.78 2.79
CA LEU A 12 -6.45 -15.18 1.70
C LEU A 12 -5.60 -15.50 0.46
N THR A 13 -5.95 -16.59 -0.21
CA THR A 13 -5.37 -16.93 -1.51
C THR A 13 -6.11 -16.21 -2.63
N THR A 14 -5.47 -16.06 -3.79
CA THR A 14 -6.08 -15.47 -4.99
C THR A 14 -7.39 -16.16 -5.36
N THR A 15 -7.44 -17.50 -5.28
CA THR A 15 -8.68 -18.27 -5.52
C THR A 15 -9.80 -17.92 -4.54
N GLN A 16 -9.47 -17.69 -3.26
CA GLN A 16 -10.46 -17.24 -2.28
C GLN A 16 -10.96 -15.84 -2.59
N ARG A 17 -10.08 -14.92 -3.04
CA ARG A 17 -10.48 -13.57 -3.47
C ARG A 17 -11.42 -13.59 -4.69
N ILE A 18 -11.15 -14.46 -5.67
CA ILE A 18 -12.04 -14.66 -6.83
C ILE A 18 -13.43 -15.15 -6.36
N LYS A 19 -13.48 -16.08 -5.41
CA LYS A 19 -14.75 -16.53 -4.82
C LYS A 19 -15.49 -15.42 -4.08
N ILE A 20 -14.77 -14.51 -3.40
CA ILE A 20 -15.35 -13.33 -2.76
C ILE A 20 -15.98 -12.42 -3.80
N GLU A 21 -15.26 -12.07 -4.87
CA GLU A 21 -15.79 -11.23 -5.95
C GLU A 21 -17.06 -11.82 -6.57
N LYS A 22 -17.03 -13.10 -6.94
CA LYS A 22 -18.22 -13.79 -7.47
C LYS A 22 -19.39 -13.73 -6.50
N GLY A 23 -19.15 -13.99 -5.21
CA GLY A 23 -20.18 -13.91 -4.19
C GLY A 23 -20.76 -12.51 -4.03
N LEU A 24 -19.94 -11.46 -4.16
CA LEU A 24 -20.39 -10.07 -4.13
C LEU A 24 -21.22 -9.71 -5.37
N MET A 25 -20.85 -10.21 -6.55
CA MET A 25 -21.62 -10.05 -7.79
C MET A 25 -22.98 -10.73 -7.73
N ASP A 26 -23.04 -11.90 -7.08
CA ASP A 26 -24.27 -12.67 -6.84
C ASP A 26 -25.16 -12.07 -5.74
N GLY A 27 -24.68 -11.05 -5.02
CA GLY A 27 -25.42 -10.45 -3.89
C GLY A 27 -25.48 -11.33 -2.63
N LYS A 28 -24.55 -12.29 -2.49
CA LYS A 28 -24.47 -13.16 -1.31
C LYS A 28 -24.02 -12.38 -0.07
N SER A 29 -24.49 -12.81 1.11
CA SER A 29 -24.04 -12.24 2.39
C SER A 29 -22.59 -12.65 2.71
N PHE A 30 -21.88 -11.85 3.50
CA PHE A 30 -20.52 -12.19 3.96
C PHE A 30 -20.47 -13.56 4.66
N ALA A 31 -21.51 -13.93 5.41
CA ALA A 31 -21.59 -15.24 6.04
C ALA A 31 -21.69 -16.39 5.03
N SER A 32 -22.39 -16.19 3.90
CA SER A 32 -22.44 -17.19 2.83
C SER A 32 -21.11 -17.29 2.08
N ILE A 33 -20.46 -16.16 1.81
CA ILE A 33 -19.16 -16.12 1.12
C ILE A 33 -18.08 -16.76 2.00
N ALA A 34 -18.04 -16.41 3.28
CA ALA A 34 -17.12 -16.97 4.26
C ALA A 34 -17.18 -18.50 4.36
N ARG A 35 -18.40 -19.06 4.33
CA ARG A 35 -18.60 -20.52 4.31
C ARG A 35 -18.03 -21.20 3.07
N SER A 36 -18.02 -20.56 1.91
CA SER A 36 -17.52 -21.17 0.66
C SER A 36 -15.99 -21.12 0.51
N ILE A 37 -15.32 -20.30 1.34
CA ILE A 37 -13.85 -20.18 1.38
C ILE A 37 -13.25 -20.72 2.69
N ASP A 38 -14.08 -21.27 3.57
CA ASP A 38 -13.73 -21.76 4.91
C ASP A 38 -12.98 -20.72 5.77
N LYS A 39 -13.52 -19.49 5.82
CA LYS A 39 -13.02 -18.39 6.64
C LYS A 39 -14.13 -17.82 7.51
N HIS A 40 -13.75 -16.98 8.47
CA HIS A 40 -14.72 -16.27 9.30
C HIS A 40 -15.38 -15.11 8.52
N PRO A 41 -16.67 -14.79 8.71
CA PRO A 41 -17.35 -13.67 8.04
C PRO A 41 -16.66 -12.32 8.22
N SER A 42 -16.04 -12.09 9.38
CA SER A 42 -15.26 -10.87 9.62
C SER A 42 -14.02 -10.76 8.73
N THR A 43 -13.42 -11.88 8.31
CA THR A 43 -12.28 -11.89 7.37
C THR A 43 -12.72 -11.34 6.02
N VAL A 44 -13.85 -11.82 5.49
CA VAL A 44 -14.42 -11.31 4.22
C VAL A 44 -14.79 -9.84 4.36
N SER A 45 -15.43 -9.45 5.47
CA SER A 45 -15.81 -8.06 5.71
C SER A 45 -14.59 -7.12 5.75
N LYS A 46 -13.51 -7.51 6.46
CA LYS A 46 -12.28 -6.73 6.56
C LYS A 46 -11.57 -6.64 5.22
N GLU A 47 -11.46 -7.76 4.51
CA GLU A 47 -10.88 -7.86 3.18
C GLU A 47 -11.58 -6.89 2.20
N VAL A 48 -12.90 -7.01 2.06
CA VAL A 48 -13.67 -6.19 1.12
C VAL A 48 -13.63 -4.71 1.50
N LYS A 49 -13.72 -4.38 2.80
CA LYS A 49 -13.65 -2.99 3.25
C LYS A 49 -12.27 -2.37 3.02
N LYS A 50 -11.20 -3.14 3.22
CA LYS A 50 -9.80 -2.70 3.10
C LYS A 50 -9.35 -2.53 1.66
N TYR A 51 -9.67 -3.49 0.79
CA TYR A 51 -9.16 -3.54 -0.59
C TYR A 51 -10.23 -3.19 -1.64
N ARG A 52 -11.33 -2.55 -1.25
CA ARG A 52 -12.21 -1.91 -2.23
C ARG A 52 -11.50 -0.72 -2.87
N TYR A 53 -11.82 -0.45 -4.12
CA TYR A 53 -11.33 0.70 -4.86
C TYR A 53 -12.49 1.52 -5.42
N PHE A 54 -12.22 2.79 -5.71
CA PHE A 54 -13.18 3.70 -6.32
C PHE A 54 -12.79 3.88 -7.79
N PRO A 55 -13.50 3.24 -8.75
CA PRO A 55 -13.15 3.34 -10.16
C PRO A 55 -13.25 4.78 -10.65
N ARG A 56 -12.32 5.18 -11.52
CA ARG A 56 -12.41 6.44 -12.26
C ARG A 56 -13.66 6.45 -13.12
N ARG A 57 -14.24 7.64 -13.32
CA ARG A 57 -15.38 7.82 -14.20
C ARG A 57 -14.99 7.62 -15.65
N LYS A 58 -15.87 7.00 -16.43
CA LYS A 58 -15.69 6.81 -17.87
C LYS A 58 -15.62 8.14 -18.62
N ASP A 59 -16.42 9.11 -18.19
CA ASP A 59 -16.46 10.45 -18.76
C ASP A 59 -15.96 11.46 -17.71
N PRO A 60 -14.76 12.02 -17.88
CA PRO A 60 -14.21 13.03 -16.98
C PRO A 60 -15.04 14.31 -16.92
N LYS A 61 -15.81 14.64 -17.96
CA LYS A 61 -16.66 15.84 -18.00
C LYS A 61 -17.90 15.69 -17.13
N LYS A 62 -18.34 14.46 -16.86
CA LYS A 62 -19.45 14.15 -15.95
C LYS A 62 -19.00 14.14 -14.49
N VAL A 63 -18.65 15.33 -14.01
CA VAL A 63 -18.31 15.58 -12.61
C VAL A 63 -19.48 15.25 -11.68
N LEU A 64 -19.16 14.78 -10.48
CA LEU A 64 -20.18 14.49 -9.47
C LEU A 64 -20.83 15.76 -8.97
N GLN A 65 -22.11 15.62 -8.63
CA GLN A 65 -22.73 16.62 -7.77
C GLN A 65 -22.02 16.60 -6.41
N CYS A 66 -21.76 17.80 -5.86
CA CYS A 66 -21.18 17.94 -4.53
C CYS A 66 -22.08 17.30 -3.47
N ALA A 67 -21.49 16.60 -2.49
CA ALA A 67 -22.20 16.01 -1.36
C ALA A 67 -22.97 17.08 -0.55
N HIS A 68 -22.42 18.29 -0.47
CA HIS A 68 -23.02 19.44 0.20
C HIS A 68 -24.05 20.18 -0.66
N PHE A 69 -24.48 19.66 -1.81
CA PHE A 69 -25.36 20.39 -2.73
C PHE A 69 -26.63 20.94 -2.06
N LYS A 70 -27.22 20.23 -1.11
CA LYS A 70 -28.43 20.71 -0.44
C LYS A 70 -28.14 21.91 0.49
N SER A 71 -27.07 21.83 1.28
CA SER A 71 -26.75 22.82 2.32
C SER A 71 -25.77 23.92 1.90
N CYS A 72 -25.04 23.75 0.80
CA CYS A 72 -24.00 24.69 0.37
C CYS A 72 -24.60 26.06 0.00
N GLN A 73 -24.04 27.12 0.61
CA GLN A 73 -24.40 28.53 0.39
C GLN A 73 -23.24 29.36 -0.18
N MET A 74 -22.08 28.74 -0.44
CA MET A 74 -20.90 29.42 -1.00
C MET A 74 -21.23 30.13 -2.31
N ARG A 75 -20.73 31.35 -2.49
CA ARG A 75 -20.93 32.21 -3.67
C ARG A 75 -19.62 32.86 -4.09
N PHE A 76 -19.62 33.51 -5.25
CA PHE A 76 -18.51 34.32 -5.76
C PHE A 76 -17.19 33.56 -5.97
N LEU A 77 -17.26 32.25 -6.24
CA LEU A 77 -16.08 31.41 -6.50
C LEU A 77 -15.70 31.32 -7.99
N CYS A 78 -16.61 31.67 -8.90
CA CYS A 78 -16.34 31.62 -10.34
C CYS A 78 -15.81 32.96 -10.85
N GLN A 79 -15.11 32.94 -11.98
CA GLN A 79 -14.52 34.15 -12.59
C GLN A 79 -15.55 35.16 -13.12
N ASN A 80 -16.82 34.76 -13.27
CA ASN A 80 -17.88 35.67 -13.68
C ASN A 80 -18.27 36.59 -12.50
N LYS A 81 -17.93 37.89 -12.64
CA LYS A 81 -18.15 38.92 -11.63
C LYS A 81 -19.63 39.19 -11.34
N ASP A 82 -20.52 38.96 -12.30
CA ASP A 82 -21.96 39.17 -12.15
C ASP A 82 -22.69 37.92 -11.61
N CYS A 83 -21.95 36.84 -11.33
CA CYS A 83 -22.54 35.60 -10.85
C CYS A 83 -22.88 35.67 -9.37
N VAL A 84 -24.16 35.87 -9.06
CA VAL A 84 -24.69 35.80 -7.69
C VAL A 84 -25.15 34.40 -7.28
N ARG A 85 -25.07 33.41 -8.18
CA ARG A 85 -25.57 32.05 -7.93
C ARG A 85 -24.68 31.33 -6.91
N PRO A 86 -25.25 30.44 -6.07
CA PRO A 86 -24.47 29.53 -5.26
C PRO A 86 -23.52 28.67 -6.12
N CYS A 87 -22.30 28.41 -5.62
CA CYS A 87 -21.24 27.66 -6.29
C CYS A 87 -21.73 26.29 -6.81
N LYS A 88 -22.58 25.61 -6.05
CA LYS A 88 -23.22 24.35 -6.41
C LYS A 88 -24.02 24.39 -7.73
N LEU A 89 -24.43 25.57 -8.18
CA LEU A 89 -25.15 25.81 -9.43
C LEU A 89 -24.27 26.41 -10.53
N CYS A 90 -23.03 26.80 -10.23
CA CYS A 90 -22.12 27.36 -11.23
C CYS A 90 -21.83 26.34 -12.33
N TYR A 91 -21.94 26.80 -13.57
CA TYR A 91 -21.82 25.99 -14.76
C TYR A 91 -21.06 26.76 -15.83
N ASP A 92 -20.08 26.10 -16.43
CA ASP A 92 -19.33 26.62 -17.56
C ASP A 92 -20.06 26.25 -18.85
N THR A 93 -20.63 27.24 -19.53
CA THR A 93 -21.34 27.00 -20.79
C THR A 93 -20.40 26.68 -21.95
N LYS A 94 -19.13 27.12 -21.89
CA LYS A 94 -18.14 26.84 -22.94
C LYS A 94 -17.64 25.41 -22.84
N LEU A 95 -17.36 24.95 -21.62
CA LEU A 95 -16.84 23.60 -21.37
C LEU A 95 -17.95 22.56 -21.15
N GLY A 96 -19.18 22.99 -20.87
CA GLY A 96 -20.32 22.11 -20.63
C GLY A 96 -20.24 21.34 -19.30
N ILE A 97 -19.62 21.93 -18.27
CA ILE A 97 -19.35 21.25 -16.99
C ILE A 97 -19.76 22.09 -15.78
N ARG A 98 -20.10 21.42 -14.68
CA ARG A 98 -20.31 22.08 -13.39
C ARG A 98 -18.95 22.54 -12.87
N GLN A 99 -18.84 23.81 -12.51
CA GLN A 99 -17.57 24.37 -12.03
C GLN A 99 -17.31 24.06 -10.55
N CYS A 100 -18.33 23.66 -9.78
CA CYS A 100 -18.21 23.40 -8.35
C CYS A 100 -17.06 22.44 -8.00
N SER A 101 -16.82 21.38 -8.78
CA SER A 101 -15.70 20.46 -8.56
C SER A 101 -14.32 21.04 -8.83
N LEU A 102 -14.25 22.19 -9.52
CA LEU A 102 -12.99 22.84 -9.92
C LEU A 102 -12.68 24.06 -9.04
N ILE A 103 -13.71 24.78 -8.58
CA ILE A 103 -13.55 26.09 -7.91
C ILE A 103 -13.90 26.05 -6.42
N CYS A 104 -14.60 25.02 -5.94
CA CYS A 104 -15.07 24.99 -4.56
C CYS A 104 -14.05 24.28 -3.67
N PRO A 105 -13.51 24.95 -2.64
CA PRO A 105 -12.58 24.32 -1.70
C PRO A 105 -13.27 23.21 -0.88
N ASP A 106 -14.56 23.37 -0.60
CA ASP A 106 -15.38 22.40 0.14
C ASP A 106 -16.04 21.37 -0.78
N TYR A 107 -15.60 21.23 -2.03
CA TYR A 107 -16.17 20.23 -2.91
C TYR A 107 -15.90 18.82 -2.38
N GLN A 108 -16.96 18.03 -2.24
CA GLN A 108 -16.86 16.63 -1.89
C GLN A 108 -17.69 15.79 -2.86
N GLU A 109 -17.12 14.70 -3.37
CA GLU A 109 -17.84 13.77 -4.23
C GLU A 109 -19.01 13.10 -3.49
N THR A 110 -20.18 13.02 -4.13
CA THR A 110 -21.32 12.29 -3.55
C THR A 110 -21.07 10.77 -3.64
N ILE A 111 -20.76 10.18 -2.49
CA ILE A 111 -20.53 8.74 -2.33
C ILE A 111 -21.86 7.97 -2.25
N CYS A 112 -21.92 6.79 -2.87
CA CYS A 112 -23.11 5.95 -2.79
C CYS A 112 -23.45 5.55 -1.33
N PRO A 113 -24.68 5.82 -0.84
CA PRO A 113 -25.04 5.55 0.56
C PRO A 113 -25.02 4.06 0.91
N LYS A 114 -25.13 3.17 -0.09
CA LYS A 114 -24.99 1.72 0.12
C LYS A 114 -23.62 1.31 0.63
N LEU A 115 -22.59 2.14 0.43
CA LEU A 115 -21.23 1.85 0.89
C LEU A 115 -21.08 1.99 2.41
N GLN A 116 -22.07 2.58 3.10
CA GLN A 116 -22.10 2.66 4.56
C GLN A 116 -22.51 1.33 5.23
N LYS A 117 -23.08 0.40 4.47
CA LYS A 117 -23.55 -0.90 4.97
C LYS A 117 -22.86 -2.02 4.19
N ALA A 118 -22.82 -3.22 4.79
CA ALA A 118 -22.32 -4.40 4.10
C ALA A 118 -23.11 -4.61 2.78
N PRO A 119 -22.45 -4.91 1.65
CA PRO A 119 -21.05 -5.35 1.53
C PRO A 119 -20.02 -4.23 1.28
N TYR A 120 -20.35 -2.96 1.48
CA TYR A 120 -19.47 -1.80 1.27
C TYR A 120 -18.96 -1.60 -0.17
N VAL A 121 -19.56 -2.30 -1.14
CA VAL A 121 -19.20 -2.26 -2.56
C VAL A 121 -20.44 -2.39 -3.44
N CYS A 122 -20.28 -2.12 -4.74
CA CYS A 122 -21.35 -2.07 -5.74
C CYS A 122 -21.32 -3.22 -6.75
N ASN A 123 -20.44 -4.22 -6.61
CA ASN A 123 -20.29 -5.35 -7.56
C ASN A 123 -21.63 -6.01 -7.97
N GLY A 124 -22.52 -6.24 -7.00
CA GLY A 124 -23.86 -6.82 -7.21
C GLY A 124 -25.00 -5.80 -7.36
N CYS A 125 -24.72 -4.49 -7.44
CA CYS A 125 -25.76 -3.47 -7.45
C CYS A 125 -26.40 -3.30 -8.84
N LEU A 126 -27.69 -3.64 -8.97
CA LEU A 126 -28.44 -3.46 -10.23
C LEU A 126 -28.50 -2.00 -10.72
N LYS A 127 -28.59 -1.04 -9.79
CA LYS A 127 -28.59 0.40 -10.14
C LYS A 127 -27.26 0.81 -10.77
N PHE A 128 -26.14 0.33 -10.21
CA PHE A 128 -24.80 0.60 -10.73
C PHE A 128 -24.63 0.09 -12.16
N ARG A 129 -25.12 -1.12 -12.47
CA ARG A 129 -25.04 -1.69 -13.82
C ARG A 129 -25.89 -0.94 -14.86
N ARG A 130 -26.87 -0.14 -14.44
CA ARG A 130 -27.81 0.54 -15.34
C ARG A 130 -27.52 2.04 -15.48
N ARG A 131 -27.66 2.82 -14.40
CA ARG A 131 -27.73 4.30 -14.47
C ARG A 131 -27.25 5.03 -13.20
N CYS A 132 -26.54 4.37 -12.28
CA CYS A 132 -26.13 5.06 -11.05
C CYS A 132 -25.00 6.04 -11.36
N GLU A 133 -25.18 7.30 -11.00
CA GLU A 133 -24.23 8.39 -11.26
C GLU A 133 -23.47 8.81 -9.99
N LEU A 134 -23.54 8.03 -8.91
CA LEU A 134 -22.81 8.31 -7.66
C LEU A 134 -21.36 7.82 -7.72
N GLN A 135 -20.53 8.16 -6.74
CA GLN A 135 -19.23 7.50 -6.58
C GLN A 135 -19.43 6.08 -6.04
N HIS A 136 -18.94 5.09 -6.79
CA HIS A 136 -19.06 3.67 -6.46
C HIS A 136 -17.77 3.15 -5.87
N ALA A 137 -17.85 2.07 -5.09
CA ALA A 137 -16.69 1.27 -4.74
C ALA A 137 -16.88 -0.15 -5.29
N LEU A 138 -15.81 -0.75 -5.79
CA LEU A 138 -15.78 -2.11 -6.30
C LEU A 138 -14.70 -2.90 -5.55
N TYR A 139 -14.85 -4.21 -5.55
CA TYR A 139 -13.82 -5.14 -5.13
C TYR A 139 -13.32 -5.92 -6.36
N SER A 140 -12.01 -5.98 -6.56
CA SER A 140 -11.38 -6.80 -7.60
C SER A 140 -10.32 -7.69 -6.93
N PRO A 141 -10.30 -9.01 -7.23
CA PRO A 141 -9.33 -9.91 -6.65
C PRO A 141 -7.90 -9.57 -7.07
N GLN A 142 -7.69 -9.08 -8.30
CA GLN A 142 -6.39 -8.69 -8.81
C GLN A 142 -5.81 -7.52 -7.99
N GLN A 143 -6.58 -6.44 -7.86
CA GLN A 143 -6.15 -5.28 -7.09
C GLN A 143 -5.96 -5.59 -5.60
N ALA A 144 -6.79 -6.47 -5.04
CA ALA A 144 -6.68 -6.89 -3.65
C ALA A 144 -5.44 -7.78 -3.41
N ASP A 145 -5.11 -8.67 -4.35
CA ASP A 145 -3.87 -9.47 -4.32
C ASP A 145 -2.65 -8.56 -4.40
N GLU A 146 -2.59 -7.66 -5.39
CA GLU A 146 -1.51 -6.69 -5.57
C GLU A 146 -1.33 -5.82 -4.32
N SER A 147 -2.39 -5.16 -3.86
CA SER A 147 -2.34 -4.31 -2.65
C SER A 147 -1.98 -5.09 -1.39
N SER A 148 -2.38 -6.37 -1.30
CA SER A 148 -1.99 -7.22 -0.17
C SER A 148 -0.52 -7.59 -0.23
N HIS A 149 0.00 -7.88 -1.43
CA HIS A 149 1.41 -8.20 -1.65
C HIS A 149 2.29 -6.97 -1.37
N ASP A 150 1.93 -5.82 -1.93
CA ASP A 150 2.64 -4.55 -1.72
C ASP A 150 2.70 -4.18 -0.25
N LEU A 151 1.60 -4.38 0.49
CA LEU A 151 1.58 -4.17 1.93
C LEU A 151 2.55 -5.13 2.66
N LEU A 152 2.57 -6.42 2.28
CA LEU A 152 3.49 -7.37 2.90
C LEU A 152 4.97 -7.06 2.60
N VAL A 153 5.26 -6.57 1.39
CA VAL A 153 6.60 -6.13 0.98
C VAL A 153 6.99 -4.87 1.74
N SER A 154 6.17 -3.82 1.69
CA SER A 154 6.42 -2.54 2.37
C SER A 154 6.53 -2.66 3.88
N CYS A 155 5.74 -3.51 4.54
CA CYS A 155 5.90 -3.77 5.97
C CYS A 155 7.25 -4.43 6.33
N ARG A 156 7.93 -5.02 5.34
CA ARG A 156 9.26 -5.64 5.48
C ARG A 156 10.35 -4.81 4.82
N ASP A 157 9.97 -3.67 4.25
CA ASP A 157 10.88 -2.73 3.63
C ASP A 157 11.31 -1.68 4.64
N GLY A 158 12.54 -1.20 4.51
CA GLY A 158 13.18 -0.31 5.48
C GLY A 158 13.90 -1.01 6.64
N ILE A 159 14.24 -0.20 7.64
CA ILE A 159 15.03 -0.58 8.81
C ILE A 159 14.15 -0.40 10.04
N ASN A 160 13.91 -1.48 10.79
CA ASN A 160 13.12 -1.45 12.03
C ASN A 160 13.94 -0.94 13.23
N GLN A 161 14.71 0.13 13.05
CA GLN A 161 15.50 0.80 14.10
C GLN A 161 15.30 2.30 13.99
N SER A 162 15.31 3.01 15.13
CA SER A 162 15.22 4.46 15.08
C SER A 162 16.48 5.06 14.46
N PRO A 163 16.42 6.25 13.85
CA PRO A 163 17.61 6.92 13.32
C PRO A 163 18.72 7.11 14.37
N ALA A 164 18.35 7.31 15.64
CA ALA A 164 19.29 7.43 16.75
C ALA A 164 20.01 6.11 17.05
N ASP A 165 19.28 4.99 17.07
CA ASP A 165 19.88 3.67 17.28
C ASP A 165 20.82 3.30 16.13
N ILE A 166 20.46 3.66 14.90
CA ILE A 166 21.31 3.47 13.72
C ILE A 166 22.60 4.28 13.84
N ALA A 167 22.52 5.54 14.30
CA ALA A 167 23.70 6.39 14.49
C ALA A 167 24.64 5.84 15.57
N LEU A 168 24.10 5.39 16.71
CA LEU A 168 24.89 4.75 17.77
C LEU A 168 25.60 3.48 17.28
N LEU A 169 24.89 2.67 16.48
CA LEU A 169 25.49 1.49 15.86
C LEU A 169 26.57 1.87 14.83
N ASP A 170 26.36 2.93 14.06
CA ASP A 170 27.35 3.40 13.09
C ASP A 170 28.61 3.91 13.77
N GLU A 171 28.48 4.69 14.85
CA GLU A 171 29.59 5.20 15.65
C GLU A 171 30.43 4.07 16.26
N LEU A 172 29.80 2.98 16.68
CA LEU A 172 30.50 1.81 17.21
C LEU A 172 31.18 0.99 16.10
N ILE A 173 30.46 0.71 15.01
CA ILE A 173 30.85 -0.34 14.06
C ILE A 173 31.72 0.19 12.92
N SER A 174 31.45 1.40 12.43
CA SER A 174 32.17 1.96 11.29
C SER A 174 33.67 2.20 11.54
N PRO A 175 34.10 2.70 12.71
CA PRO A 175 35.52 2.84 13.03
C PRO A 175 36.24 1.49 13.09
N LEU A 176 35.62 0.47 13.71
CA LEU A 176 36.21 -0.87 13.85
C LEU A 176 36.37 -1.57 12.50
N LEU A 177 35.38 -1.40 11.61
CA LEU A 177 35.47 -1.91 10.24
C LEU A 177 36.57 -1.23 9.43
N LYS A 178 36.71 0.10 9.53
CA LYS A 178 37.80 0.85 8.87
C LYS A 178 39.19 0.47 9.39
N GLN A 179 39.28 0.00 10.64
CA GLN A 179 40.49 -0.60 11.21
C GLN A 179 40.71 -2.06 10.75
N SER A 180 39.98 -2.52 9.72
CA SER A 180 40.07 -3.86 9.14
C SER A 180 39.67 -5.01 10.10
N GLN A 181 38.93 -4.73 11.16
CA GLN A 181 38.37 -5.79 12.00
C GLN A 181 37.23 -6.50 11.27
N SER A 182 37.19 -7.84 11.39
CA SER A 182 36.07 -8.60 10.80
C SER A 182 34.81 -8.44 11.64
N LEU A 183 33.64 -8.47 11.00
CA LEU A 183 32.34 -8.46 11.71
C LEU A 183 32.19 -9.60 12.72
N ALA A 184 32.82 -10.75 12.47
CA ALA A 184 32.83 -11.86 13.42
C ALA A 184 33.59 -11.49 14.71
N HIS A 185 34.70 -10.77 14.58
CA HIS A 185 35.50 -10.30 15.71
C HIS A 185 34.78 -9.19 16.48
N ILE A 186 34.23 -8.19 15.76
CA ILE A 186 33.43 -7.12 16.37
C ILE A 186 32.28 -7.71 17.19
N TYR A 187 31.57 -8.69 16.63
CA TYR A 187 30.46 -9.34 17.33
C TYR A 187 30.93 -10.16 18.55
N ALA A 188 32.13 -10.75 18.52
CA ALA A 188 32.65 -11.51 19.65
C ALA A 188 32.93 -10.63 20.89
N HIS A 189 33.39 -9.39 20.67
CA HIS A 189 33.73 -8.45 21.75
C HIS A 189 32.58 -7.50 22.13
N HIS A 190 31.78 -7.07 21.16
CA HIS A 190 30.71 -6.07 21.33
C HIS A 190 29.29 -6.64 21.18
N SER A 191 29.10 -7.96 21.34
CA SER A 191 27.78 -8.59 21.21
C SER A 191 26.70 -8.00 22.12
N HIS A 192 27.08 -7.56 23.32
CA HIS A 192 26.17 -6.98 24.31
C HIS A 192 25.73 -5.55 23.97
N GLU A 193 26.49 -4.83 23.16
CA GLU A 193 26.22 -3.46 22.71
C GLU A 193 25.46 -3.43 21.37
N ILE A 194 25.43 -4.55 20.63
CA ILE A 194 24.80 -4.66 19.31
C ILE A 194 23.44 -5.38 19.47
N PRO A 195 22.30 -4.67 19.46
CA PRO A 195 20.98 -5.26 19.69
C PRO A 195 20.42 -5.99 18.46
N CYS A 196 21.26 -6.35 17.49
CA CYS A 196 20.84 -7.00 16.25
C CYS A 196 21.76 -8.17 15.87
N SER A 197 21.28 -9.00 14.94
CA SER A 197 22.04 -10.15 14.46
C SER A 197 23.17 -9.73 13.51
N ARG A 198 24.24 -10.55 13.41
CA ARG A 198 25.29 -10.37 12.40
C ARG A 198 24.75 -10.20 10.98
N ARG A 199 23.69 -10.95 10.62
CA ARG A 199 23.04 -10.85 9.29
C ARG A 199 22.39 -9.48 9.08
N THR A 200 21.77 -8.92 10.11
CA THR A 200 21.19 -7.57 10.06
C THR A 200 22.27 -6.52 9.79
N LEU A 201 23.43 -6.68 10.42
CA LEU A 201 24.58 -5.80 10.23
C LEU A 201 25.14 -5.84 8.80
N TYR A 202 25.29 -7.04 8.23
CA TYR A 202 25.64 -7.20 6.81
C TYR A 202 24.61 -6.49 5.91
N ASN A 203 23.32 -6.70 6.16
CA ASN A 203 22.27 -6.05 5.37
C ASN A 203 22.33 -4.51 5.48
N TYR A 204 22.67 -3.94 6.64
CA TYR A 204 22.81 -2.50 6.82
C TYR A 204 24.02 -1.94 6.05
N ILE A 205 25.15 -2.64 6.08
CA ILE A 205 26.35 -2.25 5.32
C ILE A 205 26.10 -2.36 3.80
N ASP A 206 25.49 -3.45 3.35
CA ASP A 206 25.11 -3.66 1.94
C ASP A 206 24.17 -2.57 1.43
N ARG A 207 23.23 -2.13 2.28
CA ARG A 207 22.28 -1.05 1.98
C ARG A 207 22.87 0.35 2.13
N GLY A 208 24.14 0.49 2.54
CA GLY A 208 24.80 1.78 2.74
C GLY A 208 24.23 2.60 3.89
N VAL A 209 23.68 1.94 4.90
CA VAL A 209 23.09 2.57 6.11
C VAL A 209 24.17 3.17 7.00
N PHE A 210 25.33 2.54 7.02
CA PHE A 210 26.49 2.92 7.82
C PHE A 210 27.50 3.71 6.98
N THR A 211 28.36 4.44 7.67
CA THR A 211 29.48 5.16 7.05
C THR A 211 30.50 4.18 6.46
N ALA A 212 30.71 3.02 7.09
CA ALA A 212 31.49 1.91 6.56
C ALA A 212 30.76 1.20 5.41
N LYS A 213 31.53 0.84 4.39
CA LYS A 213 31.05 0.25 3.14
C LYS A 213 31.58 -1.18 2.98
N ASN A 214 31.04 -1.89 1.99
CA ASN A 214 31.51 -3.23 1.65
C ASN A 214 33.00 -3.32 1.32
N ILE A 215 33.64 -2.23 0.88
CA ILE A 215 35.09 -2.18 0.65
C ILE A 215 35.91 -2.24 1.95
N ASP A 216 35.32 -1.81 3.07
CA ASP A 216 35.96 -1.81 4.39
C ASP A 216 35.84 -3.19 5.07
N LEU A 217 34.97 -4.07 4.56
CA LEU A 217 34.90 -5.45 5.01
C LEU A 217 36.12 -6.25 4.54
N ARG A 218 36.66 -7.06 5.45
CA ARG A 218 37.70 -8.04 5.11
C ARG A 218 37.22 -8.92 3.95
N ARG A 219 37.99 -8.98 2.84
CA ARG A 219 37.67 -9.79 1.66
C ARG A 219 37.28 -11.22 2.04
N SER A 220 36.02 -11.56 1.81
CA SER A 220 35.47 -12.91 2.02
C SER A 220 35.75 -13.84 0.84
N VAL A 221 35.96 -13.31 -0.36
CA VAL A 221 36.20 -14.08 -1.60
C VAL A 221 37.61 -13.83 -2.13
N ARG A 222 38.38 -14.89 -2.38
CA ARG A 222 39.67 -14.86 -3.07
C ARG A 222 39.54 -15.59 -4.40
N TYR A 223 39.99 -14.97 -5.49
CA TYR A 223 40.24 -15.69 -6.73
C TYR A 223 41.43 -16.62 -6.53
N LYS A 224 41.36 -17.86 -7.06
CA LYS A 224 42.55 -18.70 -7.18
C LYS A 224 43.49 -18.02 -8.17
N ILE A 225 44.76 -17.86 -7.79
CA ILE A 225 45.80 -17.48 -8.74
C ILE A 225 45.91 -18.66 -9.72
N SER A 226 45.66 -18.41 -11.00
CA SER A 226 45.99 -19.34 -12.07
C SER A 226 47.45 -19.09 -12.49
N ASP A 227 48.30 -20.11 -12.42
CA ASP A 227 49.74 -20.11 -12.74
C ASP A 227 50.06 -19.84 -14.23
N ALA A 228 49.52 -18.78 -14.82
CA ALA A 228 49.65 -18.50 -16.25
C ALA A 228 50.58 -17.31 -16.58
N TYR A 229 51.39 -16.82 -15.63
CA TYR A 229 52.36 -15.75 -15.95
C TYR A 229 53.60 -15.76 -15.05
N LEU A 230 54.54 -16.66 -15.35
CA LEU A 230 55.95 -16.51 -15.00
C LEU A 230 56.72 -16.33 -16.32
N PRO A 231 57.22 -15.13 -16.66
CA PRO A 231 58.13 -14.98 -17.78
C PRO A 231 59.48 -15.61 -17.41
N CYS A 232 59.93 -16.56 -18.22
CA CYS A 232 61.23 -17.21 -18.12
C CYS A 232 62.36 -16.17 -18.05
N LEU A 233 63.06 -16.10 -16.92
CA LEU A 233 64.42 -15.57 -16.84
C LEU A 233 65.35 -16.77 -16.71
N ASN A 234 66.05 -17.10 -17.79
CA ASN A 234 67.34 -17.80 -17.79
C ASN A 234 67.88 -17.83 -19.23
N SER A 235 68.84 -16.94 -19.50
CA SER A 235 70.02 -17.15 -20.35
C SER A 235 71.10 -16.21 -19.86
#